data_AF-A0A919W7G4-F1
#
_entry.id   AF-A0A919W7G4-F1
#
_cell.length_a   1.000
_cell.length_b   1.000
_cell.length_c   1.000
_cell.angle_alpha   90.00
_cell.angle_beta   90.00
_cell.angle_gamma   90.00
#
_symmetry.space_group_name_H-M   'P 1'
#
loop_
_entity.id
_entity.type
_entity.pdbx_description
1 polymer ?
#
loop_
_entity_poly.entity_id
_entity_poly.type
_entity_poly.pdbx_seq_one_letter_code
_entity_poly.pdbx_strand_id
1 'polypeptide(L)'
;MRLVKFVIRYEIRLWIALFRWVLRRPPRLPAGTARFHYSGAVTMILAVLLFVSAIEIPILHLMLPWETVRVISVIIGCYGLFWMVGLLATMRVYPHLVGPDGLRIRNSITLDLPIAWPDVESIRVRPRSMPPGGQTQVEDGVLSLGMASGTTVDLVLARPLVVPVKKTRGEPVTQIRFHADDADGLVAAARAVLHTEVS
;
A
#
# COMPACT_ATOMS: atom_id res chain seq x y z
N MET A 1 6.57 23.72 8.81
CA MET A 1 7.18 22.68 9.68
C MET A 1 6.54 21.28 9.63
N ARG A 2 5.20 21.13 9.59
CA ARG A 2 4.54 19.80 9.50
C ARG A 2 4.82 19.03 8.19
N LEU A 3 4.93 19.74 7.06
CA LEU A 3 5.21 19.14 5.75
C LEU A 3 6.63 18.54 5.68
N VAL A 4 7.63 19.29 6.16
CA VAL A 4 9.04 18.85 6.20
C VAL A 4 9.20 17.62 7.10
N LYS A 5 8.57 17.59 8.28
CA LYS A 5 8.56 16.39 9.14
C LYS A 5 7.88 15.19 8.48
N PHE A 6 6.82 15.42 7.69
CA PHE A 6 6.17 14.35 6.93
C PHE A 6 7.09 13.80 5.84
N VAL A 7 7.74 14.66 5.05
CA VAL A 7 8.68 14.27 4.00
C VAL A 7 9.87 13.51 4.58
N ILE A 8 10.50 14.03 5.64
CA ILE A 8 11.65 13.35 6.28
C ILE A 8 11.23 11.99 6.87
N ARG A 9 10.06 11.90 7.50
CA ARG A 9 9.57 10.64 8.07
C ARG A 9 9.13 9.65 7.00
N TYR A 10 8.62 10.12 5.87
CA TYR A 10 8.32 9.32 4.70
C TYR A 10 9.61 8.74 4.13
N GLU A 11 10.62 9.58 3.93
CA GLU A 11 11.94 9.22 3.43
C GLU A 11 12.59 8.18 4.36
N ILE A 12 12.70 8.45 5.67
CA ILE A 12 13.27 7.48 6.64
C ILE A 12 12.52 6.14 6.62
N ARG A 13 11.19 6.15 6.54
CA ARG A 13 10.40 4.91 6.47
C ARG A 13 10.63 4.16 5.15
N LEU A 14 10.82 4.89 4.06
CA LEU A 14 11.18 4.35 2.75
C LEU A 14 12.56 3.68 2.82
N TRP A 15 13.56 4.35 3.40
CA TRP A 15 14.90 3.78 3.63
C TRP A 15 14.87 2.54 4.54
N ILE A 16 14.10 2.57 5.64
CA ILE A 16 13.95 1.42 6.54
C ILE A 16 13.24 0.25 5.84
N ALA A 17 12.19 0.52 5.06
CA ALA A 17 11.48 -0.49 4.30
C ALA A 17 12.39 -1.11 3.23
N LEU A 18 13.15 -0.28 2.52
CA LEU A 18 14.16 -0.71 1.55
C LEU A 18 15.21 -1.59 2.22
N PHE A 19 15.78 -1.15 3.35
CA PHE A 19 16.80 -1.91 4.07
C PHE A 19 16.26 -3.25 4.58
N ARG A 20 15.03 -3.29 5.10
CA ARG A 20 14.35 -4.53 5.51
C ARG A 20 14.07 -5.47 4.35
N TRP A 21 13.70 -4.93 3.19
CA TRP A 21 13.46 -5.71 1.98
C TRP A 21 14.77 -6.30 1.43
N VAL A 22 15.81 -5.47 1.29
CA VAL A 22 17.15 -5.88 0.83
C VAL A 22 17.75 -6.92 1.77
N LEU A 23 17.65 -6.72 3.09
CA LEU A 23 18.14 -7.69 4.09
C LEU A 23 17.22 -8.90 4.30
N ARG A 24 16.10 -8.99 3.55
CA ARG A 24 15.11 -10.07 3.68
C ARG A 24 14.66 -10.32 5.13
N ARG A 25 14.51 -9.24 5.92
CA ARG A 25 14.07 -9.31 7.33
C ARG A 25 12.61 -8.85 7.46
N PRO A 26 11.63 -9.72 7.16
CA PRO A 26 10.23 -9.35 7.31
C PRO A 26 9.92 -9.04 8.78
N PRO A 27 8.98 -8.13 9.06
CA PRO A 27 8.47 -7.93 10.41
C PRO A 27 8.00 -9.27 11.00
N ARG A 28 8.39 -9.55 12.25
CA ARG A 28 7.86 -10.70 12.99
C ARG A 28 6.35 -10.48 13.14
N LEU A 29 5.57 -11.42 12.66
CA LEU A 29 4.12 -11.41 12.80
C LEU A 29 3.71 -12.42 13.87
N PRO A 30 2.57 -12.20 14.55
CA PRO A 30 1.96 -13.23 15.39
C PRO A 30 1.74 -14.52 14.59
N ALA A 31 1.85 -15.67 15.27
CA ALA A 31 1.57 -16.97 14.66
C ALA A 31 0.14 -17.00 14.11
N GLY A 32 -0.05 -17.62 12.94
CA GLY A 32 -1.36 -17.66 12.26
C GLY A 32 -1.72 -16.41 11.44
N THR A 33 -0.83 -15.42 11.31
CA THR A 33 -1.10 -14.24 10.48
C THR A 33 -0.80 -14.49 9.00
N ALA A 34 -1.82 -14.49 8.16
CA ALA A 34 -1.70 -14.52 6.70
C ALA A 34 -1.39 -13.13 6.12
N ARG A 35 -0.62 -13.09 5.01
CA ARG A 35 -0.21 -11.87 4.31
C ARG A 35 -0.86 -11.83 2.93
N PHE A 36 -1.47 -10.69 2.60
CA PHE A 36 -2.07 -10.46 1.28
C PHE A 36 -1.50 -9.20 0.66
N HIS A 37 -0.95 -9.34 -0.55
CA HIS A 37 -0.46 -8.22 -1.33
C HIS A 37 -1.62 -7.50 -2.03
N TYR A 38 -1.40 -6.25 -2.42
CA TYR A 38 -2.43 -5.38 -3.00
C TYR A 38 -1.89 -4.51 -4.15
N SER A 39 -0.66 -4.75 -4.60
CA SER A 39 0.07 -3.81 -5.45
C SER A 39 0.64 -4.46 -6.71
N GLY A 40 0.09 -5.59 -7.14
CA GLY A 40 0.60 -6.36 -8.28
C GLY A 40 0.69 -5.53 -9.56
N ALA A 41 -0.39 -4.84 -9.95
CA ALA A 41 -0.43 -4.01 -11.15
C ALA A 41 0.59 -2.84 -11.08
N VAL A 42 0.65 -2.14 -9.94
CA VAL A 42 1.58 -1.02 -9.73
C VAL A 42 3.03 -1.51 -9.71
N THR A 43 3.28 -2.67 -9.11
CA THR A 43 4.59 -3.33 -9.08
C THR A 43 5.10 -3.61 -10.48
N MET A 44 4.25 -4.13 -11.37
CA MET A 44 4.62 -4.40 -12.76
C MET A 44 4.99 -3.12 -13.51
N ILE A 45 4.18 -2.06 -13.37
CA ILE A 45 4.47 -0.76 -14.00
C ILE A 45 5.79 -0.20 -13.48
N LEU A 46 6.00 -0.21 -12.17
CA LEU A 46 7.25 0.26 -11.56
C LEU A 46 8.45 -0.59 -12.00
N ALA A 47 8.30 -1.90 -12.17
CA ALA A 47 9.37 -2.77 -12.65
C ALA A 47 9.76 -2.44 -14.09
N VAL A 48 8.79 -2.18 -14.97
CA VAL A 48 9.04 -1.75 -16.35
C VAL A 48 9.72 -0.39 -16.38
N LEU A 49 9.22 0.59 -15.62
CA LEU A 49 9.84 1.92 -15.54
C LEU A 49 11.27 1.83 -15.01
N LEU A 50 11.50 1.03 -13.97
CA LEU A 50 12.84 0.81 -13.42
C LEU A 50 13.78 0.23 -14.48
N PHE A 51 13.32 -0.76 -15.25
CA PHE A 51 14.10 -1.36 -16.32
C PHE A 51 14.41 -0.36 -17.44
N VAL A 52 13.40 0.39 -17.90
CA VAL A 52 13.57 1.43 -18.94
C VAL A 52 14.53 2.51 -18.46
N SER A 53 14.34 3.05 -17.26
CA SER A 53 15.22 4.08 -16.69
C SER A 53 16.66 3.58 -16.52
N ALA A 54 16.87 2.30 -16.17
CA ALA A 54 18.22 1.74 -16.06
C ALA A 54 18.95 1.69 -17.42
N ILE A 55 18.22 1.54 -18.52
CA ILE A 55 18.75 1.58 -19.89
C ILE A 55 18.90 3.02 -20.39
N GLU A 56 17.98 3.91 -20.02
CA GLU A 56 17.98 5.31 -20.44
C GLU A 56 19.23 6.06 -19.93
N ILE A 57 19.66 5.81 -18.69
CA ILE A 57 20.81 6.48 -18.08
C ILE A 57 22.10 6.35 -18.92
N PRO A 58 22.57 5.13 -19.29
CA PRO A 58 23.76 5.00 -20.13
C PRO A 58 23.56 5.55 -21.54
N ILE A 59 22.35 5.46 -22.10
CA ILE A 59 22.06 6.06 -23.42
C ILE A 59 22.24 7.58 -23.37
N LEU A 60 21.62 8.25 -22.39
CA LEU A 60 21.79 9.69 -22.20
C LEU A 60 23.26 10.06 -21.93
N HIS A 61 23.98 9.23 -21.18
CA HIS A 61 25.40 9.43 -20.93
C HIS A 61 26.22 9.45 -22.23
N LEU A 62 25.89 8.58 -23.19
CA LEU A 62 26.59 8.49 -24.48
C LEU A 62 26.16 9.58 -25.48
N MET A 63 24.89 9.99 -25.47
CA MET A 63 24.36 10.97 -26.43
C MET A 63 24.68 12.43 -26.05
N LEU A 64 24.89 12.73 -24.76
CA LEU A 64 25.09 14.10 -24.30
C LEU A 64 26.54 14.58 -24.55
N PRO A 65 26.74 15.67 -25.32
CA PRO A 65 28.07 16.16 -25.66
C PRO A 65 28.73 16.97 -24.54
N TRP A 66 27.93 17.61 -23.67
CA TRP A 66 28.44 18.40 -22.54
C TRP A 66 28.63 17.53 -21.30
N GLU A 67 29.85 17.49 -20.76
CA GLU A 67 30.21 16.72 -19.56
C GLU A 67 29.32 17.07 -18.36
N THR A 68 29.05 18.35 -18.12
CA THR A 68 28.20 18.79 -17.00
C THR A 68 26.79 18.22 -17.09
N VAL A 69 26.16 18.27 -18.27
CA VAL A 69 24.81 17.76 -18.49
C VAL A 69 24.78 16.24 -18.33
N ARG A 70 25.84 15.58 -18.81
CA ARG A 70 26.04 14.14 -18.68
C ARG A 70 26.06 13.71 -17.21
N VAL A 71 26.89 14.34 -16.39
CA VAL A 71 26.99 14.03 -14.95
C VAL A 71 25.67 14.28 -14.24
N ILE A 72 25.02 15.42 -14.49
CA ILE A 72 23.73 15.76 -13.88
C ILE A 72 22.66 14.71 -14.24
N SER A 73 22.59 14.29 -15.52
CA SER A 73 21.62 13.29 -15.96
C SER A 73 21.79 11.94 -15.24
N VAL A 74 23.03 11.49 -15.04
CA VAL A 74 23.33 10.26 -14.31
C VAL A 74 22.92 10.38 -12.85
N ILE A 75 23.23 11.50 -12.19
CA ILE A 75 22.85 11.72 -10.79
C ILE A 75 21.33 11.66 -10.62
N ILE A 76 20.58 12.38 -11.47
CA ILE A 76 19.12 12.41 -11.41
C ILE A 76 18.53 11.03 -11.70
N GLY A 77 19.04 10.33 -12.72
CA GLY A 77 18.58 9.00 -13.08
C GLY A 77 18.81 7.98 -11.98
N CYS A 78 20.03 7.94 -11.41
CA CYS A 78 20.35 7.07 -10.28
C CYS A 78 19.48 7.37 -9.06
N TYR A 79 19.25 8.65 -8.76
CA TYR A 79 18.36 9.06 -7.68
C TYR A 79 16.91 8.60 -7.92
N GLY A 80 16.40 8.76 -9.15
CA GLY A 80 15.07 8.28 -9.55
C GLY A 80 14.92 6.76 -9.44
N LEU A 81 15.91 6.00 -9.92
CA LEU A 81 15.98 4.54 -9.75
C LEU A 81 15.91 4.16 -8.28
N PHE A 82 16.75 4.79 -7.47
CA PHE A 82 16.80 4.53 -6.04
C PHE A 82 15.45 4.78 -5.36
N TRP A 83 14.81 5.91 -5.69
CA TRP A 83 13.49 6.26 -5.19
C TRP A 83 12.41 5.26 -5.61
N MET A 84 12.41 4.81 -6.87
CA MET A 84 11.47 3.79 -7.38
C MET A 84 11.62 2.44 -6.67
N VAL A 85 12.86 2.00 -6.42
CA VAL A 85 13.11 0.76 -5.66
C VAL A 85 12.62 0.91 -4.22
N GLY A 86 12.89 2.06 -3.58
CA GLY A 86 12.36 2.38 -2.25
C GLY A 86 10.83 2.32 -2.20
N LEU A 87 10.17 2.92 -3.19
CA LEU A 87 8.71 2.90 -3.31
C LEU A 87 8.19 1.45 -3.42
N LEU A 88 8.80 0.63 -4.28
CA LEU A 88 8.43 -0.77 -4.44
C LEU A 88 8.61 -1.57 -3.13
N ALA A 89 9.71 -1.32 -2.41
CA ALA A 89 9.97 -1.96 -1.14
C ALA A 89 8.90 -1.63 -0.09
N THR A 90 8.40 -0.39 -0.05
CA THR A 90 7.31 -0.05 0.88
C THR A 90 6.05 -0.88 0.63
N MET A 91 5.67 -1.09 -0.63
CA MET A 91 4.46 -1.87 -0.96
C MET A 91 4.65 -3.36 -0.60
N ARG A 92 5.86 -3.90 -0.75
CA ARG A 92 6.19 -5.29 -0.38
C ARG A 92 6.25 -5.52 1.12
N VAL A 93 6.75 -4.57 1.90
CA VAL A 93 6.98 -4.72 3.35
C VAL A 93 5.71 -4.55 4.18
N TYR A 94 4.71 -3.84 3.65
CA TYR A 94 3.47 -3.52 4.36
C TYR A 94 2.22 -4.16 3.72
N PRO A 95 2.14 -5.51 3.60
CA PRO A 95 0.96 -6.18 3.06
C PRO A 95 -0.24 -6.06 4.03
N HIS A 96 -1.44 -6.37 3.53
CA HIS A 96 -2.59 -6.62 4.37
C HIS A 96 -2.33 -7.85 5.25
N LEU A 97 -2.78 -7.79 6.49
CA LEU A 97 -2.62 -8.87 7.44
C LEU A 97 -3.98 -9.34 7.92
N VAL A 98 -4.20 -10.64 7.87
CA VAL A 98 -5.34 -11.32 8.50
C VAL A 98 -4.76 -12.20 9.59
N GLY A 99 -5.09 -11.94 10.84
CA GLY A 99 -4.58 -12.70 11.98
C GLY A 99 -5.67 -12.94 13.04
N PRO A 100 -5.31 -13.62 14.14
CA PRO A 100 -6.26 -13.90 15.22
C PRO A 100 -6.81 -12.62 15.86
N ASP A 101 -5.99 -11.57 15.98
CA ASP A 101 -6.40 -10.31 16.62
C ASP A 101 -7.29 -9.41 15.74
N GLY A 102 -7.38 -9.68 14.43
CA GLY A 102 -8.14 -8.85 13.49
C GLY A 102 -7.56 -8.74 12.08
N LEU A 103 -8.16 -7.85 11.31
CA LEU A 103 -7.74 -7.46 9.97
C LEU A 103 -6.95 -6.14 10.03
N ARG A 104 -5.75 -6.10 9.47
CA ARG A 104 -4.99 -4.85 9.29
C ARG A 104 -4.93 -4.47 7.82
N ILE A 105 -5.66 -3.42 7.49
CA ILE A 105 -5.69 -2.84 6.15
C ILE A 105 -4.56 -1.83 6.03
N ARG A 106 -3.63 -2.03 5.09
CA ARG A 106 -2.46 -1.18 4.90
C ARG A 106 -2.41 -0.67 3.48
N ASN A 107 -1.96 0.57 3.32
CA ASN A 107 -1.61 1.10 2.00
C ASN A 107 -0.28 1.86 2.11
N SER A 108 0.80 1.12 1.86
CA SER A 108 2.20 1.55 1.97
C SER A 108 2.50 2.13 3.36
N ILE A 109 3.50 2.98 3.48
CA ILE A 109 3.92 3.64 4.72
C ILE A 109 2.94 4.72 5.21
N THR A 110 1.90 4.99 4.43
CA THR A 110 0.97 6.12 4.63
C THR A 110 -0.25 5.72 5.45
N LEU A 111 -0.68 4.46 5.37
CA LEU A 111 -1.94 4.00 5.96
C LEU A 111 -1.78 2.63 6.65
N ASP A 112 -2.20 2.55 7.92
CA ASP A 112 -2.32 1.30 8.70
C ASP A 112 -3.60 1.40 9.53
N LEU A 113 -4.60 0.59 9.18
CA LEU A 113 -5.93 0.55 9.79
C LEU A 113 -6.14 -0.82 10.43
N PRO A 114 -5.97 -0.94 11.75
CA PRO A 114 -6.38 -2.14 12.48
C PRO A 114 -7.89 -2.14 12.65
N ILE A 115 -8.53 -3.26 12.28
CA ILE A 115 -9.96 -3.52 12.47
C ILE A 115 -10.07 -4.81 13.28
N ALA A 116 -10.71 -4.73 14.44
CA ALA A 116 -10.96 -5.91 15.28
C ALA A 116 -12.14 -6.71 14.72
N TRP A 117 -12.14 -8.03 14.91
CA TRP A 117 -13.23 -8.90 14.43
C TRP A 117 -14.63 -8.51 14.93
N PRO A 118 -14.83 -8.07 16.19
CA PRO A 118 -16.15 -7.62 16.66
C PRO A 118 -16.68 -6.38 15.93
N ASP A 119 -15.81 -5.62 15.26
CA ASP A 119 -16.21 -4.46 14.46
C ASP A 119 -16.54 -4.83 13.01
N VAL A 120 -16.39 -6.10 12.60
CA VAL A 120 -16.65 -6.58 11.24
C VAL A 120 -18.03 -7.22 11.18
N GLU A 121 -18.95 -6.62 10.42
CA GLU A 121 -20.26 -7.22 10.13
C GLU A 121 -20.16 -8.22 8.99
N SER A 122 -19.54 -7.81 7.88
CA SER A 122 -19.37 -8.68 6.73
C SER A 122 -18.18 -8.28 5.87
N ILE A 123 -17.52 -9.28 5.29
CA ILE A 123 -16.44 -9.09 4.33
C ILE A 123 -16.72 -9.91 3.07
N ARG A 124 -16.56 -9.29 1.91
CA ARG A 124 -16.93 -9.90 0.62
C ARG A 124 -16.08 -9.38 -0.53
N VAL A 125 -15.84 -10.25 -1.50
CA VAL A 125 -15.18 -9.90 -2.75
C VAL A 125 -16.18 -9.15 -3.61
N ARG A 126 -15.84 -7.90 -3.97
CA ARG A 126 -16.64 -7.05 -4.85
C ARG A 126 -15.73 -6.10 -5.62
N PRO A 127 -15.27 -6.50 -6.83
CA PRO A 127 -14.51 -5.64 -7.71
C PRO A 127 -15.31 -4.40 -8.10
N ARG A 128 -14.68 -3.23 -7.99
CA ARG A 128 -15.24 -1.94 -8.39
C ARG A 128 -14.17 -1.06 -9.00
N SER A 129 -14.53 -0.39 -10.08
CA SER A 129 -13.76 0.75 -10.59
C SER A 129 -13.99 1.96 -9.67
N MET A 130 -12.94 2.73 -9.41
CA MET A 130 -13.03 3.99 -8.68
C MET A 130 -13.04 5.16 -9.64
N PRO A 131 -13.85 6.19 -9.38
CA PRO A 131 -13.80 7.42 -10.15
C PRO A 131 -12.44 8.12 -9.97
N PRO A 132 -12.06 9.01 -10.90
CA PRO A 132 -10.88 9.85 -10.75
C PRO A 132 -10.97 10.66 -9.44
N GLY A 133 -10.01 10.49 -8.54
CA GLY A 133 -10.04 11.15 -7.22
C GLY A 133 -8.88 10.80 -6.27
N GLY A 134 -7.89 10.05 -6.78
CA GLY A 134 -6.79 9.51 -6.01
C GLY A 134 -7.11 8.19 -5.32
N GLN A 135 -6.11 7.63 -4.63
CA GLN A 135 -6.16 6.30 -4.02
C GLN A 135 -7.00 6.22 -2.73
N THR A 136 -7.27 7.36 -2.08
CA THR A 136 -8.09 7.41 -0.87
C THR A 136 -9.24 8.35 -1.14
N GLN A 137 -10.46 7.85 -1.04
CA GLN A 137 -11.69 8.61 -1.25
C GLN A 137 -12.67 8.31 -0.12
N VAL A 138 -13.45 9.30 0.28
CA VAL A 138 -14.45 9.19 1.34
C VAL A 138 -15.74 9.81 0.82
N GLU A 139 -16.82 9.03 0.84
CA GLU A 139 -18.14 9.44 0.34
C GLU A 139 -19.19 8.72 1.18
N ASP A 140 -20.15 9.47 1.75
CA ASP A 140 -21.30 8.94 2.52
C ASP A 140 -20.94 7.87 3.57
N GLY A 141 -19.87 8.09 4.34
CA GLY A 141 -19.40 7.14 5.36
C GLY A 141 -18.67 5.90 4.80
N VAL A 142 -18.39 5.87 3.49
CA VAL A 142 -17.61 4.83 2.83
C VAL A 142 -16.19 5.31 2.61
N LEU A 143 -15.22 4.63 3.22
CA LEU A 143 -13.79 4.83 2.94
C LEU A 143 -13.35 3.89 1.81
N SER A 144 -12.98 4.44 0.66
CA SER A 144 -12.42 3.68 -0.46
C SER A 144 -10.91 3.87 -0.56
N LEU A 145 -10.18 2.75 -0.53
CA LEU A 145 -8.74 2.61 -0.58
C LEU A 145 -8.35 1.87 -1.86
N GLY A 146 -8.31 2.62 -2.96
CA GLY A 146 -8.02 2.06 -4.28
C GLY A 146 -6.55 1.81 -4.53
N MET A 147 -6.29 0.75 -5.28
CA MET A 147 -5.03 0.53 -5.99
C MET A 147 -5.34 0.42 -7.49
N ALA A 148 -4.51 1.03 -8.34
CA ALA A 148 -4.68 1.00 -9.80
C ALA A 148 -6.12 1.34 -10.27
N SER A 149 -6.73 2.35 -9.63
CA SER A 149 -8.10 2.83 -9.93
C SER A 149 -9.23 1.85 -9.60
N GLY A 150 -9.04 0.91 -8.68
CA GLY A 150 -10.13 0.04 -8.23
C GLY A 150 -9.96 -0.53 -6.82
N THR A 151 -11.04 -1.10 -6.31
CA THR A 151 -11.08 -1.91 -5.08
C THR A 151 -11.61 -3.30 -5.41
N THR A 152 -11.22 -4.30 -4.62
CA THR A 152 -11.65 -5.70 -4.85
C THR A 152 -12.40 -6.29 -3.66
N VAL A 153 -12.31 -5.67 -2.47
CA VAL A 153 -12.93 -6.16 -1.23
C VAL A 153 -13.78 -5.04 -0.62
N ASP A 154 -15.01 -5.39 -0.26
CA ASP A 154 -15.92 -4.57 0.53
C ASP A 154 -15.99 -5.15 1.97
N LEU A 155 -15.65 -4.34 2.96
CA LEU A 155 -15.78 -4.61 4.39
C LEU A 155 -16.85 -3.70 4.98
N VAL A 156 -17.91 -4.29 5.53
CA VAL A 156 -18.96 -3.57 6.27
C VAL A 156 -18.65 -3.68 7.76
N LEU A 157 -18.70 -2.56 8.44
CA LEU A 157 -18.42 -2.47 9.87
C LEU A 157 -19.72 -2.62 10.67
N ALA A 158 -19.67 -3.41 11.74
CA ALA A 158 -20.80 -3.66 12.63
C ALA A 158 -21.27 -2.40 13.38
N ARG A 159 -20.37 -1.42 13.51
CA ARG A 159 -20.66 -0.08 14.04
C ARG A 159 -19.84 0.96 13.29
N PRO A 160 -20.31 2.21 13.20
CA PRO A 160 -19.52 3.29 12.63
C PRO A 160 -18.21 3.50 13.41
N LEU A 161 -17.06 3.50 12.73
CA LEU A 161 -15.75 3.68 13.36
C LEU A 161 -15.05 4.96 12.88
N VAL A 162 -14.48 5.71 13.81
CA VAL A 162 -13.59 6.83 13.45
C VAL A 162 -12.19 6.28 13.17
N VAL A 163 -11.80 6.31 11.90
CA VAL A 163 -10.50 5.80 11.45
C VAL A 163 -9.46 6.93 11.35
N PRO A 164 -8.17 6.67 11.60
CA PRO A 164 -7.10 7.66 11.57
C PRO A 164 -6.68 8.06 10.13
N VAL A 165 -7.65 8.38 9.28
CA VAL A 165 -7.45 8.78 7.88
C VAL A 165 -7.77 10.25 7.73
N LYS A 166 -6.79 11.09 7.38
CA LYS A 166 -6.99 12.55 7.28
C LYS A 166 -8.18 12.95 6.39
N LYS A 167 -8.44 12.19 5.32
CA LYS A 167 -9.55 12.45 4.39
C LYS A 167 -10.94 12.21 4.98
N THR A 168 -11.09 11.41 6.04
CA THR A 168 -12.39 11.24 6.73
C THR A 168 -12.73 12.43 7.62
N ARG A 169 -11.79 13.35 7.87
CA ARG A 169 -11.99 14.53 8.73
C ARG A 169 -12.50 14.20 10.15
N GLY A 170 -12.28 12.96 10.60
CA GLY A 170 -12.77 12.49 11.91
C GLY A 170 -14.22 12.01 11.89
N GLU A 171 -14.87 12.00 10.73
CA GLU A 171 -16.20 11.40 10.58
C GLU A 171 -16.10 9.87 10.64
N PRO A 172 -17.09 9.20 11.27
CA PRO A 172 -17.12 7.76 11.35
C PRO A 172 -17.44 7.15 9.99
N VAL A 173 -16.84 6.00 9.70
CA VAL A 173 -17.08 5.21 8.49
C VAL A 173 -17.84 3.95 8.84
N THR A 174 -18.76 3.55 7.96
CA THR A 174 -19.58 2.33 8.09
C THR A 174 -19.10 1.25 7.14
N GLN A 175 -18.41 1.62 6.07
CA GLN A 175 -17.88 0.70 5.09
C GLN A 175 -16.44 1.07 4.72
N ILE A 176 -15.58 0.07 4.59
CA ILE A 176 -14.23 0.20 4.05
C ILE A 176 -14.14 -0.64 2.77
N ARG A 177 -13.75 -0.01 1.67
CA ARG A 177 -13.45 -0.69 0.41
C ARG A 177 -11.96 -0.64 0.18
N PHE A 178 -11.33 -1.75 -0.16
CA PHE A 178 -9.89 -1.78 -0.40
C PHE A 178 -9.53 -2.77 -1.51
N HIS A 179 -8.31 -2.64 -2.03
CA HIS A 179 -7.78 -3.55 -3.03
C HIS A 179 -6.91 -4.63 -2.38
N ALA A 180 -7.02 -5.86 -2.86
CA ALA A 180 -6.12 -6.97 -2.61
C ALA A 180 -5.93 -7.73 -3.93
N ASP A 181 -4.69 -8.18 -4.19
CA ASP A 181 -4.33 -8.95 -5.39
C ASP A 181 -5.01 -10.34 -5.36
N ASP A 182 -5.07 -10.96 -4.16
CA ASP A 182 -5.80 -12.20 -3.88
C ASP A 182 -6.98 -11.89 -2.94
N ALA A 183 -8.06 -11.34 -3.51
CA ALA A 183 -9.25 -10.97 -2.77
C ALA A 183 -10.00 -12.18 -2.21
N ASP A 184 -10.08 -13.27 -2.98
CA ASP A 184 -10.77 -14.48 -2.58
C ASP A 184 -10.05 -15.16 -1.41
N GLY A 185 -8.73 -15.31 -1.48
CA GLY A 185 -7.93 -15.86 -0.38
C GLY A 185 -8.02 -15.00 0.88
N LEU A 186 -8.01 -13.67 0.74
CA LEU A 186 -8.16 -12.76 1.88
C LEU A 186 -9.52 -12.92 2.56
N VAL A 187 -10.60 -12.93 1.78
CA VAL A 187 -11.97 -13.07 2.31
C VAL A 187 -12.18 -14.45 2.91
N ALA A 188 -11.63 -15.51 2.31
CA ALA A 188 -11.68 -16.86 2.85
C ALA A 188 -10.96 -16.95 4.21
N ALA A 189 -9.75 -16.40 4.31
CA ALA A 189 -8.99 -16.37 5.56
C ALA A 189 -9.72 -15.57 6.65
N ALA A 190 -10.30 -14.42 6.30
CA ALA A 190 -11.05 -13.60 7.25
C ALA A 190 -12.31 -14.31 7.76
N ARG A 191 -13.05 -14.98 6.86
CA ARG A 191 -14.25 -15.75 7.24
C ARG A 191 -13.92 -16.94 8.13
N ALA A 192 -12.82 -17.64 7.86
CA ALA A 192 -12.40 -18.76 8.68
C ALA A 192 -12.21 -18.35 10.16
N VAL A 193 -11.64 -17.18 10.42
CA VAL A 193 -11.47 -16.66 11.79
C VAL A 193 -12.80 -16.24 12.40
N LEU A 194 -13.63 -15.49 11.65
CA LEU A 194 -14.96 -15.06 12.11
C LEU A 194 -15.88 -16.24 12.51
N HIS A 195 -15.80 -17.36 11.78
CA HIS A 195 -16.58 -18.55 12.12
C HIS A 195 -16.05 -19.29 13.36
N THR A 196 -14.77 -19.12 13.70
CA THR A 196 -14.15 -19.78 14.86
C THR A 196 -14.53 -19.12 16.18
N GLU A 197 -14.85 -17.82 16.20
CA GLU A 197 -15.31 -17.13 17.43
C GLU A 197 -16.78 -17.42 17.82
N VAL A 198 -17.55 -18.06 16.92
CA VAL A 198 -18.99 -18.35 17.13
C VAL A 198 -19.26 -19.80 17.55
N SER A 199 -18.23 -20.66 17.59
CA SER A 199 -18.32 -22.06 18.06
C SER A 199 -17.74 -22.23 19.46
#